data_AF-A0A379LUW6-F1
#
_entry.id   AF-A0A379LUW6-F1
#
_cell.length_a   1.000
_cell.length_b   1.000
_cell.length_c   1.000
_cell.angle_alpha   90.00
_cell.angle_beta   90.00
_cell.angle_gamma   90.00
#
_symmetry.space_group_name_H-M   'P 1'
#
loop_
_entity.id
_entity.type
_entity.pdbx_description
1 polymer ?
#
loop_
_entity_poly.entity_id
_entity_poly.type
_entity_poly.pdbx_seq_one_letter_code
_entity_poly.pdbx_strand_id
1 'polypeptide(L)'
;MNDLWKLHWLEASGDVGPYKSSIVRAAELACEHLSSVTRVPRLDILVQCMPEAVIPETGFAGRAYGPTLFGLAIDLANPNLPGMLENGTLVRHIVHEVHHCLRMRGPGYGWTLGEALVSEGLAGPVRLLAA
;
A
#
# COMPACT_ATOMS: atom_id res chain seq x y z
N MET A 1 13.33 -0.29 10.89
CA MET A 1 12.15 -1.13 10.58
C MET A 1 11.82 -2.01 11.76
N ASN A 2 10.58 -1.90 12.25
CA ASN A 2 10.01 -2.83 13.21
C ASN A 2 10.06 -4.25 12.62
N ASP A 3 10.36 -5.30 13.40
CA ASP A 3 10.46 -6.70 12.92
C ASP A 3 9.15 -7.29 12.34
N LEU A 4 8.10 -6.47 12.24
CA LEU A 4 6.79 -6.84 11.73
C LEU A 4 6.76 -6.86 10.20
N TRP A 5 7.29 -5.85 9.52
CA TRP A 5 7.14 -5.70 8.08
C TRP A 5 8.48 -5.82 7.37
N LYS A 6 8.49 -6.58 6.27
CA LYS A 6 9.67 -6.80 5.45
C LYS A 6 9.41 -6.34 4.03
N LEU A 7 10.22 -5.40 3.56
CA LEU A 7 10.20 -4.95 2.17
C LEU A 7 11.14 -5.83 1.34
N HIS A 8 10.66 -6.28 0.18
CA HIS A 8 11.42 -7.02 -0.82
C HIS A 8 11.47 -6.19 -2.09
N TRP A 9 12.68 -5.87 -2.54
CA TRP A 9 12.91 -5.05 -3.73
C TRP A 9 13.05 -5.95 -4.95
N LEU A 10 12.13 -5.83 -5.91
CA LEU A 10 12.15 -6.58 -7.16
C LEU A 10 12.66 -5.66 -8.28
N GLU A 11 13.97 -5.70 -8.52
CA GLU A 11 14.68 -4.70 -9.33
C GLU A 11 14.92 -5.13 -10.79
N ALA A 12 14.42 -6.30 -11.19
CA ALA A 12 14.57 -6.81 -12.56
C ALA A 12 13.91 -5.88 -13.60
N SER A 13 12.88 -5.13 -13.21
CA SER A 13 12.13 -4.21 -14.08
C SER A 13 12.52 -2.74 -13.91
N GLY A 14 13.56 -2.45 -13.12
CA GLY A 14 14.03 -1.08 -12.88
C GLY A 14 14.57 -0.88 -11.46
N ASP A 15 15.50 0.08 -11.32
CA ASP A 15 16.13 0.43 -10.05
C ASP A 15 15.26 1.42 -9.25
N VAL A 16 14.64 0.92 -8.18
CA VAL A 16 13.84 1.71 -7.25
C VAL A 16 14.69 2.48 -6.23
N GLY A 17 16.02 2.35 -6.30
CA GLY A 17 17.04 2.98 -5.45
C GLY A 17 16.75 4.41 -5.00
N PRO A 18 16.45 5.35 -5.91
CA PRO A 18 16.22 6.76 -5.56
C PRO A 18 15.10 6.98 -4.53
N TYR A 19 14.12 6.07 -4.46
CA TYR A 19 12.93 6.21 -3.62
C TYR A 19 12.89 5.22 -2.46
N LYS A 20 13.86 4.30 -2.33
CA LYS A 20 13.89 3.28 -1.27
C LYS A 20 13.73 3.88 0.13
N SER A 21 14.48 4.93 0.43
CA SER A 21 14.43 5.59 1.74
C SER A 21 13.04 6.17 2.05
N SER A 22 12.41 6.81 1.06
CA SER A 22 11.06 7.37 1.20
C SER A 22 10.01 6.27 1.38
N ILE A 23 10.13 5.17 0.65
CA ILE A 23 9.22 4.01 0.74
C ILE A 23 9.38 3.31 2.10
N VAL A 24 10.62 3.10 2.57
CA VAL A 24 10.89 2.55 3.91
C VAL A 24 10.28 3.43 4.98
N ARG A 25 10.52 4.75 4.93
CA ARG A 25 9.95 5.70 5.88
C ARG A 25 8.43 5.68 5.87
N ALA A 26 7.81 5.61 4.69
CA ALA A 26 6.35 5.52 4.58
C ALA A 26 5.79 4.24 5.20
N ALA A 27 6.46 3.10 4.98
CA ALA A 27 6.08 1.83 5.58
C ALA A 27 6.25 1.83 7.10
N GLU A 28 7.34 2.41 7.62
CA GLU A 28 7.57 2.55 9.06
C GLU A 28 6.49 3.41 9.72
N LEU A 29 6.20 4.58 9.15
CA LEU A 29 5.13 5.46 9.63
C LEU A 29 3.78 4.74 9.60
N ALA A 30 3.42 4.07 8.50
CA ALA A 30 2.17 3.32 8.42
C ALA A 30 2.07 2.22 9.49
N CYS A 31 3.18 1.50 9.72
CA CYS A 31 3.26 0.45 10.75
C CYS A 31 3.07 1.03 12.16
N GLU A 32 3.72 2.15 12.47
CA GLU A 32 3.59 2.85 13.75
C GLU A 32 2.15 3.33 14.00
N HIS A 33 1.55 3.99 13.01
CA HIS A 33 0.16 4.47 13.10
C HIS A 33 -0.80 3.31 13.35
N LEU A 34 -0.71 2.23 12.57
CA LEU A 34 -1.58 1.07 12.75
C LEU A 34 -1.35 0.35 14.08
N SER A 35 -0.09 0.25 14.54
CA SER A 35 0.24 -0.40 15.81
C SER A 35 -0.32 0.35 17.02
N SER A 36 -0.59 1.65 16.89
CA SER A 36 -1.23 2.46 17.95
C SER A 36 -2.72 2.18 18.12
N VAL A 37 -3.39 1.61 17.11
CA VAL A 37 -4.85 1.42 17.10
C VAL A 37 -5.28 -0.04 17.00
N THR A 38 -4.40 -0.95 16.55
CA THR A 38 -4.72 -2.37 16.41
C THR A 38 -3.47 -3.26 16.44
N ARG A 39 -3.68 -4.58 16.57
CA ARG A 39 -2.60 -5.56 16.44
C ARG A 39 -2.28 -5.80 14.95
N VAL A 40 -1.14 -5.29 14.51
CA VAL A 40 -0.68 -5.42 13.14
C VAL A 40 -0.03 -6.80 12.90
N PRO A 41 -0.33 -7.49 11.79
CA PRO A 41 0.33 -8.75 11.43
C PRO A 41 1.77 -8.51 10.95
N ARG A 42 2.53 -9.61 10.88
CA ARG A 42 3.75 -9.62 10.08
C ARG A 42 3.38 -9.60 8.60
N LEU A 43 4.06 -8.77 7.81
CA LEU A 43 3.77 -8.58 6.39
C LEU A 43 5.03 -8.62 5.54
N ASP A 44 4.92 -9.26 4.38
CA ASP A 44 5.86 -9.10 3.28
C ASP A 44 5.28 -8.08 2.28
N ILE A 45 6.12 -7.13 1.87
CA ILE A 45 5.76 -6.05 0.93
C ILE A 45 6.68 -6.17 -0.28
N LEU A 46 6.12 -6.53 -1.44
CA LEU A 46 6.89 -6.60 -2.69
C LEU A 46 6.89 -5.21 -3.33
N VAL A 47 8.06 -4.63 -3.56
CA VAL A 47 8.19 -3.32 -4.21
C VAL A 47 8.85 -3.49 -5.56
N GLN A 48 8.19 -3.03 -6.62
CA GLN A 48 8.65 -3.26 -7.98
C GLN A 48 8.33 -2.09 -8.92
N CYS A 49 9.21 -1.87 -9.90
CA CYS A 49 8.97 -0.92 -10.99
C CYS A 49 8.01 -1.55 -11.99
N MET A 50 6.77 -1.03 -12.06
CA MET A 50 5.71 -1.50 -12.98
C MET A 50 4.82 -0.32 -13.40
N PRO A 51 5.29 0.51 -14.34
CA PRO A 51 4.55 1.71 -14.77
C PRO A 51 3.14 1.43 -15.30
N GLU A 52 2.90 0.25 -15.85
CA GLU A 52 1.60 -0.18 -16.37
C GLU A 52 0.56 -0.50 -15.28
N ALA A 53 1.01 -0.64 -14.03
CA ALA A 53 0.18 -1.07 -12.90
C ALA A 53 -0.02 0.01 -11.84
N VAL A 54 0.35 1.28 -12.12
CA VAL A 54 0.19 2.39 -11.16
C VAL A 54 -1.06 3.23 -11.41
N ILE A 55 -1.43 4.04 -10.42
CA ILE A 55 -2.39 5.13 -10.58
C ILE A 55 -1.65 6.35 -11.14
N PRO A 56 -2.01 6.89 -12.33
CA PRO A 56 -1.28 7.97 -13.00
C PRO A 56 -1.08 9.23 -12.15
N GLU A 57 -2.04 9.56 -11.31
CA GLU A 57 -2.03 10.75 -10.45
C GLU A 57 -1.02 10.65 -9.31
N THR A 58 -0.65 9.42 -8.92
CA THR A 58 0.22 9.20 -7.76
C THR A 58 1.59 8.62 -8.11
N GLY A 59 1.68 7.87 -9.21
CA GLY A 59 2.88 7.12 -9.58
C GLY A 59 3.09 5.83 -8.79
N PHE A 60 2.09 5.38 -8.03
CA PHE A 60 2.10 4.07 -7.38
C PHE A 60 0.71 3.43 -7.31
N ALA A 61 0.68 2.13 -7.07
CA ALA A 61 -0.53 1.42 -6.67
C ALA A 61 -0.17 0.21 -5.83
N GLY A 62 -1.11 -0.18 -4.97
CA GLY A 62 -0.99 -1.34 -4.11
C GLY A 62 -1.95 -2.44 -4.54
N ARG A 63 -1.60 -3.68 -4.21
CA ARG A 63 -2.50 -4.81 -4.32
C ARG A 63 -2.20 -5.85 -3.24
N ALA A 64 -3.15 -6.06 -2.35
CA ALA A 64 -3.10 -7.17 -1.41
C ALA A 64 -3.29 -8.53 -2.11
N TYR A 65 -2.37 -9.47 -1.86
CA TYR A 65 -2.38 -10.83 -2.41
C TYR A 65 -2.83 -11.88 -1.39
N GLY A 66 -2.80 -11.53 -0.10
CA GLY A 66 -3.24 -12.39 0.98
C GLY A 66 -3.14 -11.71 2.34
N PRO A 67 -3.43 -12.45 3.43
CA PRO A 67 -3.46 -11.89 4.77
C PRO A 67 -2.08 -11.45 5.31
N THR A 68 -0.99 -11.83 4.63
CA THR A 68 0.38 -11.51 5.03
C THR A 68 1.23 -10.90 3.92
N LEU A 69 0.65 -10.57 2.77
CA LEU A 69 1.42 -10.19 1.57
C LEU A 69 0.64 -9.18 0.71
N PHE A 70 1.31 -8.09 0.32
CA PHE A 70 0.84 -7.19 -0.73
C PHE A 70 1.98 -6.72 -1.62
N GLY A 71 1.65 -6.29 -2.84
CA GLY A 71 2.57 -5.67 -3.79
C GLY A 71 2.37 -4.17 -3.88
N LEU A 72 3.45 -3.45 -4.10
CA LEU A 72 3.53 -2.01 -4.36
C LEU A 72 4.24 -1.80 -5.70
N ALA A 73 3.46 -1.40 -6.71
CA ALA A 73 3.96 -0.98 -8.00
C ALA A 73 4.34 0.50 -7.95
N ILE A 74 5.49 0.84 -8.53
CA ILE A 74 6.02 2.21 -8.63
C ILE A 74 6.31 2.52 -10.10
N ASP A 75 5.99 3.73 -10.54
CA ASP A 75 6.45 4.31 -11.80
C ASP A 75 7.52 5.37 -11.51
N LEU A 76 8.78 5.00 -11.77
CA LEU A 76 9.93 5.85 -11.51
C LEU A 76 9.98 7.10 -12.40
N ALA A 77 9.28 7.08 -13.55
CA ALA A 77 9.21 8.19 -14.48
C ALA A 77 8.03 9.13 -14.20
N ASN A 78 7.16 8.79 -13.25
CA ASN A 78 5.99 9.61 -12.96
C ASN A 78 6.38 10.92 -12.29
N PRO A 79 6.04 12.09 -12.87
CA PRO A 79 6.45 13.39 -12.33
C PRO A 79 5.80 13.73 -10.99
N ASN A 80 4.67 13.10 -10.64
CA ASN A 80 3.97 13.34 -9.38
C ASN A 80 4.58 12.52 -8.22
N LEU A 81 5.30 11.43 -8.52
CA LEU A 81 5.78 10.48 -7.52
C LEU A 81 6.56 11.16 -6.38
N PRO A 82 7.55 12.04 -6.61
CA PRO A 82 8.30 12.66 -5.52
C PRO A 82 7.39 13.41 -4.52
N GLY A 83 6.47 14.23 -5.03
CA GLY A 83 5.54 14.98 -4.19
C GLY A 83 4.57 14.09 -3.40
N MET A 84 4.16 12.96 -3.99
CA MET A 84 3.26 11.99 -3.36
C MET A 84 3.95 11.13 -2.29
N LEU A 85 5.26 10.90 -2.43
CA LEU A 85 6.08 10.26 -1.40
C LEU A 85 6.29 11.18 -0.19
N GLU A 86 6.37 12.49 -0.39
CA GLU A 86 6.63 13.47 0.67
C GLU A 86 5.39 13.89 1.46
N ASN A 87 4.22 13.96 0.82
CA ASN A 87 3.00 14.50 1.42
C ASN A 87 2.18 13.50 2.27
N GLY A 88 2.71 12.29 2.47
CA GLY A 88 2.07 11.22 3.24
C GLY A 88 1.00 10.42 2.48
N THR A 89 0.82 10.64 1.17
CA THR A 89 -0.13 9.84 0.36
C THR A 89 0.26 8.37 0.35
N LEU A 90 1.56 8.06 0.20
CA LEU A 90 2.03 6.67 0.25
C LEU A 90 1.76 6.02 1.62
N VAL A 91 1.85 6.76 2.73
CA VAL A 91 1.53 6.23 4.07
C VAL A 91 0.07 5.79 4.13
N ARG A 92 -0.86 6.63 3.66
CA ARG A 92 -2.30 6.28 3.61
C ARG A 92 -2.56 5.10 2.68
N HIS A 93 -1.87 5.04 1.55
CA HIS A 93 -1.98 3.94 0.60
C HIS A 93 -1.52 2.61 1.21
N ILE A 94 -0.39 2.60 1.92
CA ILE A 94 0.09 1.40 2.62
C ILE A 94 -0.93 0.97 3.69
N VAL A 95 -1.48 1.92 4.46
CA VAL A 95 -2.54 1.61 5.45
C VAL A 95 -3.76 0.96 4.78
N HIS A 96 -4.16 1.45 3.60
CA HIS A 96 -5.24 0.87 2.80
C HIS A 96 -4.95 -0.59 2.40
N GLU A 97 -3.76 -0.90 1.91
CA GLU A 97 -3.40 -2.28 1.55
C GLU A 97 -3.31 -3.19 2.77
N VAL A 98 -2.77 -2.70 3.89
CA VAL A 98 -2.73 -3.47 5.15
C VAL A 98 -4.15 -3.75 5.66
N HIS A 99 -5.07 -2.81 5.48
CA HIS A 99 -6.48 -3.04 5.79
C HIS A 99 -7.04 -4.19 4.94
N HIS A 100 -6.75 -4.26 3.64
CA HIS A 100 -7.12 -5.42 2.82
C HIS A 100 -6.50 -6.74 3.31
N CYS A 101 -5.22 -6.74 3.72
CA CYS A 101 -4.59 -7.91 4.33
C CYS A 101 -5.32 -8.36 5.61
N LEU A 102 -5.64 -7.42 6.50
CA LEU A 102 -6.38 -7.71 7.74
C LEU A 102 -7.75 -8.31 7.45
N ARG A 103 -8.46 -7.78 6.45
CA ARG A 103 -9.76 -8.29 6.01
C ARG A 103 -9.68 -9.73 5.51
N MET A 104 -8.66 -10.05 4.71
CA MET A 104 -8.43 -11.42 4.23
C MET A 104 -8.05 -12.40 5.35
N ARG A 105 -7.62 -11.92 6.52
CA ARG A 105 -7.31 -12.76 7.69
C ARG A 105 -8.54 -13.09 8.55
N GLY A 106 -9.55 -12.21 8.57
CA GLY A 106 -10.86 -12.45 9.18
C GLY A 106 -11.77 -13.26 8.27
N PRO A 107 -13.10 -13.36 8.53
CA PRO A 107 -14.04 -14.11 7.67
C PRO A 107 -14.23 -13.52 6.25
N GLY A 108 -13.36 -12.63 5.75
CA GLY A 108 -13.43 -12.04 4.42
C GLY A 108 -14.34 -10.81 4.33
N TYR A 109 -14.96 -10.59 3.16
CA TYR A 109 -15.81 -9.44 2.77
C TYR A 109 -17.08 -9.26 3.62
N GLY A 110 -17.25 -10.02 4.71
CA GLY A 110 -18.57 -10.46 5.11
C GLY A 110 -19.21 -11.31 4.01
N TRP A 111 -20.47 -11.69 4.20
CA TRP A 111 -21.21 -12.49 3.21
C TRP A 111 -22.12 -11.62 2.33
N THR A 112 -22.08 -10.29 2.50
CA THR A 112 -23.01 -9.37 1.85
C THR A 112 -22.32 -8.22 1.11
N LEU A 113 -22.98 -7.72 0.07
CA LEU A 113 -22.57 -6.54 -0.70
C LEU A 113 -22.44 -5.27 0.17
N GLY A 114 -23.25 -5.16 1.24
CA GLY A 114 -23.17 -4.06 2.21
C GLY A 114 -21.88 -4.08 3.03
N GLU A 115 -21.45 -5.27 3.46
CA GLU A 115 -20.18 -5.44 4.18
C GLU A 115 -18.97 -5.17 3.26
N ALA A 116 -19.09 -5.48 1.96
CA ALA A 116 -18.12 -5.10 0.94
C ALA A 116 -18.02 -3.58 0.75
N LEU A 117 -19.15 -2.88 0.59
CA LEU A 117 -19.18 -1.43 0.39
C LEU A 117 -18.73 -0.63 1.63
N VAL A 118 -19.12 -1.09 2.83
CA VAL A 118 -18.61 -0.53 4.09
C VAL A 118 -17.11 -0.77 4.22
N SER A 119 -16.62 -1.93 3.80
CA SER A 119 -15.18 -2.24 3.84
C SER A 119 -14.35 -1.34 2.92
N GLU A 120 -14.84 -1.02 1.72
CA GLU A 120 -14.16 -0.09 0.80
C GLU A 120 -14.29 1.37 1.28
N GLY A 121 -15.44 1.75 1.86
CA GLY A 121 -15.65 3.08 2.45
C GLY A 121 -14.83 3.35 3.72
N LEU A 122 -14.56 2.33 4.54
CA LEU A 122 -13.70 2.39 5.73
C LEU A 122 -12.21 2.49 5.40
N ALA A 123 -11.81 2.09 4.19
CA ALA A 123 -10.45 2.26 3.68
C ALA A 123 -10.15 3.73 3.27
N GLY A 124 -11.11 4.63 3.52
CA GLY A 124 -11.08 6.05 3.17
C GLY A 124 -11.46 6.28 1.70
N PRO A 125 -12.06 7.44 1.36
CA PRO A 125 -12.36 7.75 -0.03
C PRO A 125 -11.05 7.96 -0.81
N VAL A 126 -10.68 7.00 -1.65
CA VAL A 126 -9.91 7.29 -2.87
C VAL A 126 -10.91 7.87 -3.84
N ARG A 127 -10.74 9.15 -4.19
CA ARG A 127 -11.58 9.82 -5.17
C ARG A 127 -11.27 9.22 -6.55
N LEU A 128 -11.97 8.14 -6.90
CA LEU A 128 -12.16 7.71 -8.29
C LEU A 128 -12.93 8.83 -8.99
N LEU A 129 -12.22 9.75 -9.62
CA LEU A 129 -12.80 10.52 -10.71
C LEU A 129 -12.78 9.62 -11.94
N ALA A 130 -13.84 8.83 -12.09
CA ALA A 130 -14.26 8.34 -13.39
C ALA A 130 -15.12 9.44 -14.02
N ALA A 131 -14.52 10.24 -14.90
CA ALA A 131 -15.10 10.91 -16.08
C ALA A 131 -14.08 11.92 -16.64
#